data_AF-A0A818M705-F1
#
_entry.id   AF-A0A818M705-F1
#
_cell.length_a   1.000
_cell.length_b   1.000
_cell.length_c   1.000
_cell.angle_alpha   90.00
_cell.angle_beta   90.00
_cell.angle_gamma   90.00
#
_symmetry.space_group_name_H-M   'P 1'
#
loop_
_entity.id
_entity.type
_entity.pdbx_description
1 polymer ?
#
loop_
_entity_poly.entity_id
_entity_poly.type
_entity_poly.pdbx_seq_one_letter_code
_entity_poly.pdbx_strand_id
1 'polypeptide(L)'
;MSLERLANELFLDIFEYLSDVDLFHGFRELNIRIDNLIIKHFKNHKHIDFRLIFKEDLNIIRRKYLPLFINEIKSIYLSDNDTNPHELDIFISRLYPLYRFENLQSIKFYNIYSIEKINRILNDLKHLSYLTHLYLKQTYIKYDPNIILIMMNNIWSLSYLTHCCLDIFFEDISHLIPPTVISCTLKYLSISGVQCDLDNLSLLYEHTPYIEYIYINLWDPYNDHYQLSLIPSVTILKLKCQSSSRIIQALLRKMPNLINLTVETKIIQIDGHMWKDIIEKYLLQLNIFNLKMEFEIIDYDNIEQEIDRIINSYKNQFWIDKHKWFVRCFCYTENERSFIHLHTLPYVFQNFSININENFLFKSTSQQDKHYLTYNYVQDLKYSSTTSEHIYLPNILFSNVRHLTLTLPHDDHLRFLVPRFNNLIFLEIRMSTWEHYDNDLIQLQTLLDQAPNLYYLKFHSWLSGVSKAENKNKKVIINKNLKLKFFISILYDFN
;
A
#
# COMPACT_ATOMS: atom_id res chain seq x y z
N MET A 1 11.48 -34.78 -26.53
CA MET A 1 11.71 -35.17 -25.12
C MET A 1 10.36 -35.55 -24.53
N SER A 2 10.21 -36.72 -23.90
CA SER A 2 8.93 -37.11 -23.31
C SER A 2 8.89 -36.63 -21.86
N LEU A 3 7.89 -35.81 -21.51
CA LEU A 3 7.76 -35.18 -20.19
C LEU A 3 7.75 -36.23 -19.06
N GLU A 4 7.26 -37.44 -19.36
CA GLU A 4 7.19 -38.56 -18.43
C GLU A 4 8.55 -39.09 -17.98
N ARG A 5 9.64 -38.77 -18.69
CA ARG A 5 11.01 -39.19 -18.32
C ARG A 5 11.73 -38.19 -17.42
N LEU A 6 11.16 -37.01 -17.19
CA LEU A 6 11.74 -36.03 -16.28
C LEU A 6 11.75 -36.61 -14.85
N ALA A 7 12.73 -36.26 -14.03
CA ALA A 7 12.79 -36.68 -12.63
C ALA A 7 11.74 -35.96 -11.77
N ASN A 8 11.34 -36.53 -10.63
CA ASN A 8 10.33 -35.92 -9.74
C ASN A 8 10.81 -34.58 -9.17
N GLU A 9 12.09 -34.51 -8.87
CA GLU A 9 12.79 -33.35 -8.32
C GLU A 9 12.70 -32.18 -9.31
N LEU A 10 12.94 -32.45 -10.60
CA LEU A 10 12.85 -31.42 -11.64
C LEU A 10 11.42 -30.89 -11.82
N PHE A 11 10.39 -31.73 -11.63
CA PHE A 11 9.01 -31.24 -11.62
C PHE A 11 8.73 -30.34 -10.43
N LEU A 12 9.19 -30.71 -9.24
CA LEU A 12 9.04 -29.87 -8.05
C LEU A 12 9.78 -28.54 -8.22
N ASP A 13 10.98 -28.55 -8.80
CA ASP A 13 11.72 -27.33 -9.13
C ASP A 13 10.94 -26.46 -10.12
N ILE A 14 10.31 -27.04 -11.13
CA ILE A 14 9.44 -26.29 -12.07
C ILE A 14 8.23 -25.70 -11.33
N PHE A 15 7.62 -26.43 -10.40
CA PHE A 15 6.44 -25.97 -9.67
C PHE A 15 6.72 -24.72 -8.83
N GLU A 16 7.93 -24.54 -8.31
CA GLU A 16 8.32 -23.33 -7.56
C GLU A 16 8.27 -22.04 -8.41
N TYR A 17 8.23 -22.15 -9.74
CA TYR A 17 8.11 -21.00 -10.66
C TYR A 17 6.67 -20.72 -11.11
N LEU A 18 5.71 -21.55 -10.72
CA LEU A 18 4.31 -21.44 -11.12
C LEU A 18 3.47 -20.92 -9.96
N SER A 19 2.39 -20.21 -10.26
CA SER A 19 1.38 -19.95 -9.24
C SER A 19 0.62 -21.24 -8.91
N ASP A 20 0.05 -21.33 -7.71
CA ASP A 20 -0.77 -22.47 -7.31
C ASP A 20 -1.92 -22.74 -8.30
N VAL A 21 -2.48 -21.67 -8.87
CA VAL A 21 -3.54 -21.74 -9.89
C VAL A 21 -3.00 -22.31 -11.19
N ASP A 22 -1.87 -21.80 -11.69
CA ASP A 22 -1.24 -22.31 -12.91
C ASP A 22 -0.81 -23.77 -12.76
N LEU A 23 -0.34 -24.15 -11.57
CA LEU A 23 0.05 -25.51 -11.24
C LEU A 23 -1.15 -26.46 -11.38
N PHE A 24 -2.26 -26.13 -10.72
CA PHE A 24 -3.46 -26.97 -10.84
C PHE A 24 -4.03 -26.94 -12.27
N HIS A 25 -4.10 -25.78 -12.92
CA HIS A 25 -4.67 -25.67 -14.25
C HIS A 25 -3.84 -26.43 -15.30
N GLY A 26 -2.51 -26.34 -15.22
CA GLY A 26 -1.60 -26.93 -16.19
C GLY A 26 -1.29 -28.42 -15.97
N PHE A 27 -1.27 -28.88 -14.72
CA PHE A 27 -0.70 -30.20 -14.38
C PHE A 27 -1.67 -31.20 -13.77
N ARG A 28 -2.85 -30.78 -13.31
CA ARG A 28 -3.82 -31.72 -12.74
C ARG A 28 -4.30 -32.73 -13.78
N GLU A 29 -4.57 -33.95 -13.33
CA GLU A 29 -5.19 -35.02 -14.14
C GLU A 29 -4.42 -35.43 -15.40
N LEU A 30 -3.19 -34.94 -15.59
CA LEU A 30 -2.31 -35.40 -16.66
C LEU A 30 -1.94 -36.88 -16.46
N ASN A 31 -1.59 -37.26 -15.23
CA ASN A 31 -1.44 -38.64 -14.78
C ASN A 31 -1.29 -38.69 -13.24
N ILE A 32 -1.43 -39.90 -12.68
CA ILE A 32 -1.36 -40.16 -11.23
C ILE A 32 -0.02 -39.70 -10.62
N ARG A 33 1.10 -39.84 -11.35
CA ARG A 33 2.41 -39.43 -10.85
C ARG A 33 2.45 -37.91 -10.66
N ILE A 34 1.97 -37.14 -11.62
CA ILE A 34 1.93 -35.68 -11.54
C ILE A 34 0.96 -35.22 -10.45
N ASP A 35 -0.23 -35.82 -10.34
CA ASP A 35 -1.18 -35.51 -9.26
C ASP A 35 -0.55 -35.71 -7.86
N ASN A 36 0.20 -36.79 -7.66
CA ASN A 36 0.93 -37.04 -6.42
C ASN A 36 2.04 -36.01 -6.17
N LEU A 37 2.70 -35.51 -7.22
CA LEU A 37 3.71 -34.46 -7.10
C LEU A 37 3.09 -33.13 -6.70
N ILE A 38 1.91 -32.77 -7.24
CA ILE A 38 1.16 -31.58 -6.83
C ILE A 38 0.84 -31.67 -5.33
N ILE A 39 0.32 -32.81 -4.86
CA ILE A 39 0.03 -33.02 -3.43
C ILE A 39 1.31 -32.89 -2.59
N LYS A 40 2.41 -33.50 -3.04
CA LYS A 40 3.71 -33.43 -2.35
C LYS A 40 4.24 -31.99 -2.29
N HIS A 41 4.09 -31.22 -3.36
CA HIS A 41 4.45 -29.81 -3.39
C HIS A 41 3.69 -29.03 -2.31
N PHE A 42 2.36 -29.11 -2.26
CA PHE A 42 1.57 -28.39 -1.24
C PHE A 42 1.87 -28.82 0.21
N LYS A 43 2.15 -30.10 0.45
CA LYS A 43 2.59 -30.57 1.78
C LYS A 43 3.94 -29.95 2.20
N ASN A 44 4.84 -29.72 1.25
CA ASN A 44 6.14 -29.12 1.50
C ASN A 44 6.07 -27.59 1.61
N HIS A 45 5.32 -26.95 0.72
CA HIS A 45 5.19 -25.51 0.59
C HIS A 45 4.34 -24.91 1.72
N LYS A 46 3.37 -25.68 2.26
CA LYS A 46 2.53 -25.36 3.44
C LYS A 46 1.72 -24.07 3.31
N HIS A 47 1.59 -23.53 2.11
CA HIS A 47 0.74 -22.38 1.85
C HIS A 47 -0.03 -22.56 0.55
N ILE A 48 -1.12 -21.81 0.46
CA ILE A 48 -2.01 -21.83 -0.70
C ILE A 48 -2.43 -20.39 -1.04
N ASP A 49 -2.22 -19.99 -2.28
CA ASP A 49 -2.68 -18.75 -2.86
C ASP A 49 -3.77 -18.98 -3.91
N PHE A 50 -5.01 -18.72 -3.51
CA PHE A 50 -6.20 -18.82 -4.36
C PHE A 50 -6.79 -17.45 -4.66
N ARG A 51 -5.98 -16.38 -4.71
CA ARG A 51 -6.49 -15.05 -5.06
C ARG A 51 -6.97 -14.92 -6.51
N LEU A 52 -6.46 -15.77 -7.41
CA LEU A 52 -6.75 -15.76 -8.85
C LEU A 52 -7.32 -17.09 -9.36
N ILE A 53 -7.77 -17.96 -8.46
CA ILE A 53 -8.32 -19.27 -8.84
C ILE A 53 -9.62 -19.08 -9.63
N PHE A 54 -9.95 -19.97 -10.57
CA PHE A 54 -11.28 -19.95 -11.19
C PHE A 54 -12.25 -20.85 -10.44
N LYS A 55 -13.54 -20.53 -10.48
CA LYS A 55 -14.62 -21.28 -9.83
C LYS A 55 -14.65 -22.76 -10.19
N GLU A 56 -14.41 -23.10 -11.45
CA GLU A 56 -14.37 -24.48 -11.95
C GLU A 56 -13.24 -25.26 -11.27
N ASP A 57 -12.06 -24.64 -11.20
CA ASP A 57 -10.85 -25.22 -10.61
C ASP A 57 -11.00 -25.39 -9.11
N LEU A 58 -11.57 -24.37 -8.44
CA LEU A 58 -11.81 -24.36 -7.01
C LEU A 58 -12.64 -25.57 -6.56
N ASN A 59 -13.67 -25.95 -7.32
CA ASN A 59 -14.50 -27.10 -6.98
C ASN A 59 -13.75 -28.42 -7.08
N ILE A 60 -12.90 -28.59 -8.10
CA ILE A 60 -12.09 -29.79 -8.30
C ILE A 60 -11.04 -29.88 -7.19
N ILE A 61 -10.28 -28.81 -6.98
CA ILE A 61 -9.22 -28.73 -5.96
C ILE A 61 -9.79 -29.03 -4.58
N ARG A 62 -10.88 -28.37 -4.21
CA ARG A 62 -11.54 -28.54 -2.92
C ARG A 62 -12.04 -29.96 -2.68
N ARG A 63 -12.59 -30.63 -3.71
CA ARG A 63 -13.17 -31.98 -3.55
C ARG A 63 -12.13 -33.10 -3.63
N LYS A 64 -11.15 -32.97 -4.52
CA LYS A 64 -10.22 -34.05 -4.86
C LYS A 64 -8.86 -33.91 -4.19
N TYR A 65 -8.33 -32.69 -4.12
CA TYR A 65 -6.92 -32.46 -3.75
C TYR A 65 -6.78 -31.97 -2.31
N LEU A 66 -7.51 -30.93 -1.93
CA LEU A 66 -7.40 -30.28 -0.63
C LEU A 66 -7.50 -31.26 0.57
N PRO A 67 -8.40 -32.26 0.60
CA PRO A 67 -8.49 -33.19 1.73
C PRO A 67 -7.22 -33.99 2.00
N LEU A 68 -6.35 -34.13 1.00
CA LEU A 68 -5.14 -34.94 1.06
C LEU A 68 -3.99 -34.22 1.76
N PHE A 69 -4.09 -32.89 1.93
CA PHE A 69 -3.03 -32.07 2.52
C PHE A 69 -3.53 -30.88 3.36
N ILE A 70 -4.83 -30.80 3.67
CA ILE A 70 -5.43 -29.66 4.38
C ILE A 70 -4.80 -29.41 5.75
N ASN A 71 -4.38 -30.48 6.44
CA ASN A 71 -3.78 -30.41 7.77
C ASN A 71 -2.34 -29.89 7.73
N GLU A 72 -1.69 -29.91 6.59
CA GLU A 72 -0.31 -29.46 6.41
C GLU A 72 -0.23 -27.96 6.09
N ILE A 73 -1.37 -27.34 5.73
CA ILE A 73 -1.46 -25.93 5.37
C ILE A 73 -1.36 -25.03 6.58
N LYS A 74 -0.42 -24.09 6.51
CA LYS A 74 -0.14 -23.08 7.54
C LYS A 74 -0.54 -21.68 7.12
N SER A 75 -0.63 -21.40 5.82
CA SER A 75 -1.01 -20.07 5.32
C SER A 75 -1.95 -20.14 4.12
N ILE A 76 -2.97 -19.28 4.11
CA ILE A 76 -3.96 -19.21 3.03
C ILE A 76 -4.14 -17.77 2.58
N TYR A 77 -4.24 -17.57 1.27
CA TYR A 77 -4.58 -16.30 0.62
C TYR A 77 -5.86 -16.49 -0.19
N LEU A 78 -6.88 -15.67 0.10
CA LEU A 78 -8.18 -15.71 -0.57
C LEU A 78 -8.55 -14.30 -1.04
N SER A 79 -9.27 -14.21 -2.16
CA SER A 79 -9.80 -12.95 -2.68
C SER A 79 -11.29 -13.11 -3.02
N ASP A 80 -12.02 -12.00 -3.01
CA ASP A 80 -13.39 -11.91 -3.53
C ASP A 80 -13.43 -10.81 -4.62
N ASN A 81 -12.49 -10.87 -5.56
CA ASN A 81 -12.28 -9.81 -6.55
C ASN A 81 -13.43 -9.73 -7.57
N ASP A 82 -13.51 -8.60 -8.29
CA ASP A 82 -14.53 -8.35 -9.32
C ASP A 82 -14.55 -9.41 -10.43
N THR A 83 -13.40 -10.05 -10.70
CA THR A 83 -13.30 -11.12 -11.70
C THR A 83 -13.97 -12.41 -11.23
N ASN A 84 -13.98 -12.67 -9.92
CA ASN A 84 -14.47 -13.90 -9.32
C ASN A 84 -15.34 -13.65 -8.06
N PRO A 85 -16.48 -12.96 -8.20
CA PRO A 85 -17.36 -12.71 -7.06
C PRO A 85 -17.89 -14.05 -6.51
N HIS A 86 -17.99 -14.14 -5.18
CA HIS A 86 -18.52 -15.30 -4.44
C HIS A 86 -17.59 -16.51 -4.33
N GLU A 87 -16.37 -16.48 -4.85
CA GLU A 87 -15.43 -17.60 -4.69
C GLU A 87 -15.12 -17.88 -3.23
N LEU A 88 -15.00 -16.82 -2.43
CA LEU A 88 -14.80 -16.96 -1.01
C LEU A 88 -16.01 -17.63 -0.32
N ASP A 89 -17.24 -17.41 -0.79
CA ASP A 89 -18.43 -18.12 -0.30
C ASP A 89 -18.41 -19.59 -0.69
N ILE A 90 -17.94 -19.90 -1.90
CA ILE A 90 -17.81 -21.27 -2.39
C ILE A 90 -16.74 -22.01 -1.59
N PHE A 91 -15.59 -21.38 -1.37
CA PHE A 91 -14.49 -21.96 -0.62
C PHE A 91 -14.89 -22.27 0.83
N ILE A 92 -15.46 -21.27 1.52
CA ILE A 92 -15.88 -21.35 2.93
C ILE A 92 -17.30 -21.94 3.07
N SER A 93 -17.85 -22.53 2.00
CA SER A 93 -19.17 -23.16 2.10
C SER A 93 -19.14 -24.36 3.06
N ARG A 94 -20.32 -24.83 3.49
CA ARG A 94 -20.51 -25.92 4.48
C ARG A 94 -19.66 -27.18 4.26
N LEU A 95 -19.10 -27.40 3.06
CA LEU A 95 -18.24 -28.53 2.76
C LEU A 95 -16.82 -28.38 3.33
N TYR A 96 -16.25 -27.18 3.37
CA TYR A 96 -14.89 -26.90 3.85
C TYR A 96 -14.81 -25.59 4.65
N PRO A 97 -15.45 -25.54 5.82
CA PRO A 97 -15.31 -24.39 6.70
C PRO A 97 -13.86 -24.24 7.19
N LEU A 98 -13.46 -23.01 7.51
CA LEU A 98 -12.05 -22.68 7.81
C LEU A 98 -11.51 -23.44 9.04
N TYR A 99 -12.36 -23.82 9.98
CA TYR A 99 -11.94 -24.58 11.16
C TYR A 99 -11.33 -25.95 10.84
N ARG A 100 -11.48 -26.48 9.60
CA ARG A 100 -10.83 -27.72 9.17
C ARG A 100 -9.32 -27.57 8.95
N PHE A 101 -8.82 -26.36 8.81
CA PHE A 101 -7.40 -26.10 8.67
C PHE A 101 -6.77 -26.03 10.07
N GLU A 102 -6.71 -27.18 10.75
CA GLU A 102 -6.35 -27.25 12.18
C GLU A 102 -5.01 -26.59 12.49
N ASN A 103 -4.04 -26.66 11.57
CA ASN A 103 -2.70 -26.09 11.73
C ASN A 103 -2.52 -24.70 11.10
N LEU A 104 -3.61 -24.02 10.74
CA LEU A 104 -3.54 -22.71 10.09
C LEU A 104 -2.96 -21.65 11.04
N GLN A 105 -1.89 -21.00 10.60
CA GLN A 105 -1.19 -19.96 11.36
C GLN A 105 -1.46 -18.57 10.81
N SER A 106 -1.68 -18.44 9.51
CA SER A 106 -1.85 -17.17 8.83
C SER A 106 -2.98 -17.21 7.80
N ILE A 107 -3.84 -16.20 7.81
CA ILE A 107 -4.86 -16.03 6.79
C ILE A 107 -4.85 -14.61 6.23
N LYS A 108 -4.94 -14.51 4.91
CA LYS A 108 -4.99 -13.23 4.19
C LYS A 108 -6.20 -13.18 3.28
N PHE A 109 -7.01 -12.16 3.47
CA PHE A 109 -8.17 -11.87 2.67
C PHE A 109 -7.95 -10.60 1.86
N TYR A 110 -8.33 -10.64 0.58
CA TYR A 110 -8.19 -9.54 -0.35
C TYR A 110 -9.56 -9.17 -0.93
N ASN A 111 -9.81 -7.88 -1.14
CA ASN A 111 -10.97 -7.38 -1.88
C ASN A 111 -12.29 -7.94 -1.34
N ILE A 112 -12.52 -7.90 -0.02
CA ILE A 112 -13.84 -8.27 0.54
C ILE A 112 -14.74 -7.04 0.55
N TYR A 113 -15.95 -7.20 0.01
CA TYR A 113 -16.92 -6.11 -0.14
C TYR A 113 -18.12 -6.16 0.82
N SER A 114 -18.18 -7.16 1.72
CA SER A 114 -19.31 -7.36 2.66
C SER A 114 -18.81 -7.58 4.08
N ILE A 115 -19.32 -6.77 5.01
CA ILE A 115 -18.99 -6.87 6.44
C ILE A 115 -19.64 -8.10 7.09
N GLU A 116 -20.80 -8.53 6.61
CA GLU A 116 -21.48 -9.76 7.05
C GLU A 116 -20.62 -10.98 6.72
N LYS A 117 -20.01 -10.98 5.51
CA LYS A 117 -19.06 -12.00 5.08
C LYS A 117 -17.84 -12.05 6.01
N ILE A 118 -17.27 -10.90 6.35
CA ILE A 118 -16.15 -10.80 7.31
C ILE A 118 -16.56 -11.37 8.67
N ASN A 119 -17.71 -10.96 9.21
CA ASN A 119 -18.16 -11.46 10.51
C ASN A 119 -18.40 -12.97 10.53
N ARG A 120 -18.92 -13.55 9.44
CA ARG A 120 -19.05 -15.02 9.29
C ARG A 120 -17.68 -15.69 9.33
N ILE A 121 -16.72 -15.18 8.56
CA ILE A 121 -15.33 -15.67 8.55
C ILE A 121 -14.72 -15.60 9.95
N LEU A 122 -14.81 -14.45 10.61
CA LEU A 122 -14.24 -14.24 11.94
C LEU A 122 -14.80 -15.21 12.99
N ASN A 123 -16.07 -15.60 12.87
CA ASN A 123 -16.66 -16.63 13.72
C ASN A 123 -15.99 -17.99 13.50
N ASP A 124 -15.70 -18.38 12.26
CA ASP A 124 -14.98 -19.64 11.99
C ASP A 124 -13.54 -19.59 12.53
N LEU A 125 -12.89 -18.43 12.47
CA LEU A 125 -11.51 -18.25 12.94
C LEU A 125 -11.35 -18.46 14.46
N LYS A 126 -12.41 -18.28 15.26
CA LYS A 126 -12.38 -18.51 16.71
C LYS A 126 -12.02 -19.96 17.08
N HIS A 127 -12.24 -20.90 16.16
CA HIS A 127 -11.94 -22.32 16.38
C HIS A 127 -10.49 -22.68 16.02
N LEU A 128 -9.71 -21.76 15.45
CA LEU A 128 -8.34 -22.01 15.01
C LEU A 128 -7.34 -21.68 16.12
N SER A 129 -6.90 -22.71 16.84
CA SER A 129 -6.01 -22.58 18.01
C SER A 129 -4.57 -22.14 17.66
N TYR A 130 -4.15 -22.21 16.40
CA TYR A 130 -2.81 -21.78 15.98
C TYR A 130 -2.79 -20.49 15.17
N LEU A 131 -3.95 -19.85 14.97
CA LEU A 131 -4.06 -18.64 14.17
C LEU A 131 -3.37 -17.48 14.89
N THR A 132 -2.24 -17.06 14.32
CA THR A 132 -1.38 -16.01 14.86
C THR A 132 -1.39 -14.75 14.01
N HIS A 133 -1.77 -14.87 12.73
CA HIS A 133 -1.75 -13.75 11.77
C HIS A 133 -3.07 -13.62 10.99
N LEU A 134 -3.65 -12.43 11.00
CA LEU A 134 -4.83 -12.07 10.23
C LEU A 134 -4.56 -10.81 9.40
N TYR A 135 -4.84 -10.91 8.10
CA TYR A 135 -4.74 -9.78 7.17
C TYR A 135 -6.05 -9.60 6.41
N LEU A 136 -6.65 -8.41 6.53
CA LEU A 136 -7.71 -7.92 5.66
C LEU A 136 -7.10 -6.84 4.78
N LYS A 137 -7.06 -7.08 3.46
CA LYS A 137 -6.40 -6.22 2.48
C LYS A 137 -7.40 -5.69 1.47
N GLN A 138 -7.35 -4.38 1.19
CA GLN A 138 -8.22 -3.74 0.21
C GLN A 138 -9.70 -4.09 0.45
N THR A 139 -10.12 -4.08 1.72
CA THR A 139 -11.51 -4.38 2.09
C THR A 139 -12.33 -3.11 1.91
N TYR A 140 -13.42 -3.16 1.16
CA TYR A 140 -14.30 -2.00 0.93
C TYR A 140 -15.67 -2.30 1.50
N ILE A 141 -16.05 -1.67 2.60
CA ILE A 141 -17.30 -1.99 3.30
C ILE A 141 -18.12 -0.73 3.56
N LYS A 142 -19.44 -0.89 3.61
CA LYS A 142 -20.34 0.18 4.03
C LYS A 142 -20.09 0.49 5.51
N TYR A 143 -20.06 1.78 5.84
CA TYR A 143 -19.84 2.22 7.21
C TYR A 143 -21.11 2.00 8.04
N ASP A 144 -21.03 1.11 9.04
CA ASP A 144 -22.01 0.94 10.10
C ASP A 144 -21.26 0.77 11.43
N PRO A 145 -21.35 1.76 12.35
CA PRO A 145 -20.59 1.73 13.59
C PRO A 145 -20.80 0.49 14.45
N ASN A 146 -22.04 0.00 14.53
CA ASN A 146 -22.37 -1.15 15.38
C ASN A 146 -21.77 -2.42 14.81
N ILE A 147 -21.85 -2.60 13.48
CA ILE A 147 -21.33 -3.80 12.82
C ILE A 147 -19.79 -3.78 12.82
N ILE A 148 -19.17 -2.61 12.64
CA ILE A 148 -17.70 -2.44 12.75
C ILE A 148 -17.23 -2.76 14.16
N LEU A 149 -17.92 -2.28 15.20
CA LEU A 149 -17.60 -2.61 16.59
C LEU A 149 -17.64 -4.12 16.83
N ILE A 150 -18.67 -4.81 16.31
CA ILE A 150 -18.78 -6.27 16.38
C ILE A 150 -17.59 -6.94 15.69
N MET A 151 -17.22 -6.47 14.49
CA MET A 151 -16.07 -6.99 13.75
C MET A 151 -14.76 -6.82 14.53
N MET A 152 -14.51 -5.61 15.07
CA MET A 152 -13.34 -5.31 15.89
C MET A 152 -13.29 -6.18 17.13
N ASN A 153 -14.40 -6.31 17.87
CA ASN A 153 -14.47 -7.20 19.04
C ASN A 153 -14.22 -8.66 18.68
N ASN A 154 -14.73 -9.14 17.55
CA ASN A 154 -14.48 -10.50 17.07
C ASN A 154 -13.00 -10.75 16.77
N ILE A 155 -12.31 -9.78 16.14
CA ILE A 155 -10.87 -9.86 15.87
C ILE A 155 -10.08 -9.87 17.19
N TRP A 156 -10.41 -8.97 18.12
CA TRP A 156 -9.72 -8.86 19.40
C TRP A 156 -9.93 -10.06 20.33
N SER A 157 -11.03 -10.81 20.12
CA SER A 157 -11.31 -12.05 20.84
C SER A 157 -10.51 -13.26 20.35
N LEU A 158 -9.75 -13.16 19.26
CA LEU A 158 -8.96 -14.27 18.72
C LEU A 158 -7.76 -14.55 19.65
N SER A 159 -7.82 -15.67 20.38
CA SER A 159 -6.98 -15.90 21.56
C SER A 159 -5.48 -15.92 21.29
N TYR A 160 -5.04 -16.32 20.09
CA TYR A 160 -3.63 -16.47 19.74
C TYR A 160 -3.15 -15.44 18.71
N LEU A 161 -4.00 -14.48 18.35
CA LEU A 161 -3.68 -13.49 17.32
C LEU A 161 -2.59 -12.54 17.81
N THR A 162 -1.42 -12.60 17.16
CA THR A 162 -0.28 -11.74 17.49
C THR A 162 -0.06 -10.63 16.46
N HIS A 163 -0.48 -10.87 15.22
CA HIS A 163 -0.31 -9.94 14.10
C HIS A 163 -1.64 -9.69 13.39
N CYS A 164 -2.07 -8.43 13.38
CA CYS A 164 -3.29 -8.00 12.71
C CYS A 164 -3.00 -6.86 11.74
N CYS A 165 -3.47 -6.99 10.49
CA CYS A 165 -3.46 -5.92 9.51
C CYS A 165 -4.86 -5.71 8.94
N LEU A 166 -5.36 -4.48 9.10
CA LEU A 166 -6.68 -4.04 8.68
C LEU A 166 -6.50 -2.91 7.68
N ASP A 167 -6.59 -3.22 6.40
CA ASP A 167 -6.61 -2.23 5.32
C ASP A 167 -8.04 -2.14 4.79
N ILE A 168 -8.81 -1.27 5.44
CA ILE A 168 -10.27 -1.19 5.33
C ILE A 168 -10.66 0.21 4.89
N PHE A 169 -11.36 0.30 3.78
CA PHE A 169 -11.87 1.52 3.19
C PHE A 169 -13.39 1.55 3.28
N PHE A 170 -13.93 2.73 3.52
CA PHE A 170 -15.36 2.98 3.59
C PHE A 170 -15.78 3.91 2.44
N GLU A 171 -17.06 3.85 2.05
CA GLU A 171 -17.61 4.73 1.02
C GLU A 171 -17.54 6.21 1.43
N ASP A 172 -17.72 6.47 2.72
CA ASP A 172 -17.63 7.80 3.34
C ASP A 172 -16.41 7.91 4.26
N ILE A 173 -16.09 9.15 4.67
CA ILE A 173 -15.06 9.40 5.69
C ILE A 173 -15.49 8.73 6.99
N SER A 174 -14.71 7.75 7.44
CA SER A 174 -14.99 6.93 8.62
C SER A 174 -13.92 7.10 9.68
N HIS A 175 -14.36 7.19 10.93
CA HIS A 175 -13.50 7.15 12.10
C HIS A 175 -13.28 5.70 12.56
N LEU A 176 -12.12 5.45 13.16
CA LEU A 176 -11.80 4.20 13.83
C LEU A 176 -12.76 4.03 15.02
N ILE A 177 -13.34 2.85 15.12
CA ILE A 177 -14.12 2.45 16.29
C ILE A 177 -13.27 1.49 17.10
N PRO A 178 -12.80 1.89 18.29
CA PRO A 178 -11.97 1.03 19.11
C PRO A 178 -12.80 -0.16 19.60
N PRO A 179 -12.17 -1.34 19.77
CA PRO A 179 -12.83 -2.49 20.36
C PRO A 179 -13.12 -2.22 21.84
N THR A 180 -14.10 -2.94 22.38
CA THR A 180 -14.41 -3.02 23.83
C THR A 180 -13.85 -4.31 24.46
N VAL A 181 -13.30 -5.21 23.64
CA VAL A 181 -12.67 -6.46 24.10
C VAL A 181 -11.16 -6.26 24.17
N ILE A 182 -10.56 -6.66 25.29
CA ILE A 182 -9.12 -6.59 25.50
C ILE A 182 -8.44 -7.78 24.81
N SER A 183 -7.43 -7.51 23.97
CA SER A 183 -6.54 -8.52 23.43
C SER A 183 -5.21 -8.53 24.20
N CYS A 184 -4.92 -9.65 24.85
CA CYS A 184 -3.67 -9.83 25.60
C CYS A 184 -2.54 -10.47 24.77
N THR A 185 -2.76 -10.76 23.49
CA THR A 185 -1.78 -11.46 22.63
C THR A 185 -1.31 -10.63 21.44
N LEU A 186 -2.06 -9.60 21.07
CA LEU A 186 -1.73 -8.76 19.93
C LEU A 186 -0.49 -7.91 20.19
N LYS A 187 0.52 -8.07 19.32
CA LYS A 187 1.82 -7.37 19.37
C LYS A 187 2.05 -6.47 18.17
N TYR A 188 1.45 -6.81 17.02
CA TYR A 188 1.55 -6.06 15.78
C TYR A 188 0.17 -5.67 15.29
N LEU A 189 -0.06 -4.37 15.12
CA LEU A 189 -1.31 -3.82 14.62
C LEU A 189 -1.03 -2.81 13.50
N SER A 190 -1.71 -2.98 12.37
CA SER A 190 -1.59 -2.09 11.24
C SER A 190 -2.98 -1.76 10.73
N ILE A 191 -3.44 -0.54 10.93
CA ILE A 191 -4.76 -0.06 10.50
C ILE A 191 -4.58 1.04 9.45
N SER A 192 -5.12 0.80 8.26
CA SER A 192 -5.17 1.78 7.16
C SER A 192 -6.57 1.90 6.59
N GLY A 193 -6.81 3.02 5.92
CA GLY A 193 -8.09 3.35 5.27
C GLY A 193 -9.14 3.98 6.20
N VAL A 194 -8.88 4.03 7.50
CA VAL A 194 -9.69 4.75 8.51
C VAL A 194 -8.92 5.88 9.17
N GLN A 195 -9.62 6.90 9.63
CA GLN A 195 -9.07 8.00 10.44
C GLN A 195 -9.17 7.67 11.93
N CYS A 196 -8.12 7.89 12.69
CA CYS A 196 -8.11 7.74 14.14
C CYS A 196 -7.88 9.10 14.79
N ASP A 197 -8.66 9.47 15.80
CA ASP A 197 -8.33 10.57 16.71
C ASP A 197 -7.53 10.05 17.91
N LEU A 198 -7.06 10.94 18.78
CA LEU A 198 -6.26 10.54 19.94
C LEU A 198 -7.07 9.83 21.03
N ASP A 199 -8.37 10.08 21.16
CA ASP A 199 -9.22 9.45 22.17
C ASP A 199 -9.47 7.98 21.82
N ASN A 200 -9.84 7.71 20.57
CA ASN A 200 -9.97 6.35 20.03
C ASN A 200 -8.63 5.61 20.05
N LEU A 201 -7.52 6.32 19.83
CA LEU A 201 -6.19 5.73 19.96
C LEU A 201 -5.88 5.36 21.42
N SER A 202 -6.25 6.19 22.39
CA SER A 202 -6.10 5.89 23.82
C SER A 202 -6.88 4.62 24.18
N LEU A 203 -8.15 4.55 23.77
CA LEU A 203 -9.01 3.38 23.97
C LEU A 203 -8.41 2.14 23.31
N LEU A 204 -7.88 2.26 22.10
CA LEU A 204 -7.23 1.14 21.41
C LEU A 204 -6.07 0.56 22.23
N TYR A 205 -5.25 1.40 22.86
CA TYR A 205 -4.14 0.96 23.71
C TYR A 205 -4.59 0.30 25.00
N GLU A 206 -5.64 0.81 25.65
CA GLU A 206 -6.24 0.17 26.82
C GLU A 206 -6.70 -1.26 26.50
N HIS A 207 -7.18 -1.49 25.28
CA HIS A 207 -7.61 -2.79 24.79
C HIS A 207 -6.52 -3.61 24.09
N THR A 208 -5.27 -3.10 24.00
CA THR A 208 -4.11 -3.79 23.40
C THR A 208 -2.82 -3.54 24.20
N PRO A 209 -2.77 -3.91 25.50
CA PRO A 209 -1.70 -3.49 26.40
C PRO A 209 -0.28 -3.94 25.97
N TYR A 210 -0.16 -5.04 25.23
CA TYR A 210 1.13 -5.61 24.80
C TYR A 210 1.54 -5.23 23.38
N ILE A 211 0.94 -4.19 22.80
CA ILE A 211 1.26 -3.78 21.45
C ILE A 211 2.70 -3.23 21.35
N GLU A 212 3.49 -3.77 20.42
CA GLU A 212 4.89 -3.41 20.20
C GLU A 212 5.06 -2.63 18.89
N TYR A 213 4.30 -3.00 17.86
CA TYR A 213 4.25 -2.33 16.57
C TYR A 213 2.87 -1.77 16.30
N ILE A 214 2.81 -0.49 15.92
CA ILE A 214 1.57 0.13 15.47
C ILE A 214 1.75 0.92 14.17
N TYR A 215 0.82 0.73 13.22
CA TYR A 215 0.62 1.62 12.07
C TYR A 215 -0.80 2.17 12.08
N ILE A 216 -0.94 3.49 12.06
CA ILE A 216 -2.23 4.19 12.11
C ILE A 216 -2.22 5.46 11.26
N ASN A 217 -3.41 5.89 10.84
CA ASN A 217 -3.65 7.19 10.20
C ASN A 217 -4.40 8.11 11.18
N LEU A 218 -3.69 9.10 11.70
CA LEU A 218 -4.16 10.04 12.70
C LEU A 218 -4.73 11.31 12.06
N TRP A 219 -5.97 11.61 12.39
CA TRP A 219 -6.69 12.82 11.98
C TRP A 219 -7.51 13.32 13.15
N ASP A 220 -7.17 14.50 13.66
CA ASP A 220 -7.86 15.15 14.76
C ASP A 220 -7.68 16.67 14.63
N PRO A 221 -8.64 17.34 13.97
CA PRO A 221 -8.50 18.75 13.60
C PRO A 221 -9.01 19.70 14.69
N TYR A 222 -9.66 19.20 15.75
CA TYR A 222 -10.44 20.04 16.67
C TYR A 222 -10.02 19.95 18.13
N ASN A 223 -9.20 18.98 18.52
CA ASN A 223 -8.82 18.81 19.91
C ASN A 223 -7.34 19.22 20.12
N ASP A 224 -7.08 20.04 21.13
CA ASP A 224 -5.72 20.44 21.53
C ASP A 224 -5.45 19.99 22.99
N HIS A 225 -6.43 19.36 23.64
CA HIS A 225 -6.42 18.98 25.05
C HIS A 225 -6.50 17.47 25.21
N TYR A 226 -5.35 16.82 25.36
CA TYR A 226 -5.27 15.36 25.41
C TYR A 226 -4.64 14.84 26.69
N GLN A 227 -5.31 13.85 27.29
CA GLN A 227 -4.78 13.05 28.38
C GLN A 227 -4.62 11.60 27.93
N LEU A 228 -3.61 11.34 27.09
CA LEU A 228 -3.18 9.98 26.79
C LEU A 228 -2.42 9.39 27.99
N SER A 229 -2.70 8.13 28.31
CA SER A 229 -1.86 7.34 29.23
C SER A 229 -0.49 7.05 28.61
N LEU A 230 0.49 6.67 29.42
CA LEU A 230 1.79 6.21 28.91
C LEU A 230 1.61 4.87 28.19
N ILE A 231 2.26 4.73 27.03
CA ILE A 231 2.22 3.54 26.17
C ILE A 231 3.65 3.01 26.03
N PRO A 232 4.22 2.41 27.10
CA PRO A 232 5.64 2.03 27.12
C PRO A 232 5.94 0.79 26.28
N SER A 233 4.94 0.02 25.86
CA SER A 233 5.12 -1.22 25.09
C SER A 233 5.47 -0.98 23.63
N VAL A 234 5.07 0.17 23.06
CA VAL A 234 5.32 0.49 21.65
C VAL A 234 6.79 0.80 21.42
N THR A 235 7.42 0.00 20.55
CA THR A 235 8.82 0.16 20.12
C THR A 235 8.91 0.57 18.65
N ILE A 236 7.87 0.30 17.85
CA ILE A 236 7.80 0.68 16.43
C ILE A 236 6.49 1.39 16.15
N LEU A 237 6.59 2.65 15.70
CA LEU A 237 5.46 3.48 15.30
C LEU A 237 5.61 3.86 13.84
N LYS A 238 4.60 3.52 13.04
CA LYS A 238 4.37 4.13 11.74
C LYS A 238 3.13 5.02 11.83
N LEU A 239 3.27 6.28 11.50
CA LEU A 239 2.23 7.28 11.66
C LEU A 239 2.01 8.00 10.35
N LYS A 240 0.78 7.95 9.84
CA LYS A 240 0.32 8.94 8.86
C LYS A 240 -0.47 9.99 9.63
N CYS A 241 -0.12 11.27 9.53
CA CYS A 241 -0.76 12.33 10.29
C CYS A 241 -1.15 13.50 9.41
N GLN A 242 -2.40 13.95 9.54
CA GLN A 242 -2.93 15.12 8.83
C GLN A 242 -3.44 16.20 9.82
N SER A 243 -3.06 16.09 11.09
CA SER A 243 -3.48 16.97 12.19
C SER A 243 -2.47 18.10 12.45
N SER A 244 -2.32 18.57 13.69
CA SER A 244 -1.32 19.57 14.08
C SER A 244 0.02 18.92 14.51
N SER A 245 1.10 19.71 14.49
CA SER A 245 2.40 19.29 15.05
C SER A 245 2.35 19.04 16.57
N ARG A 246 1.44 19.73 17.28
CA ARG A 246 1.20 19.54 18.72
C ARG A 246 0.69 18.14 19.02
N ILE A 247 -0.20 17.61 18.18
CA ILE A 247 -0.75 16.26 18.31
C ILE A 247 0.35 15.20 18.15
N ILE A 248 1.23 15.35 17.15
CA ILE A 248 2.39 14.47 16.99
C ILE A 248 3.27 14.51 18.24
N GLN A 249 3.59 15.70 18.74
CA GLN A 249 4.40 15.85 19.95
C GLN A 249 3.73 15.24 21.18
N ALA A 250 2.42 15.44 21.35
CA ALA A 250 1.65 14.90 22.46
C ALA A 250 1.64 13.37 22.44
N LEU A 251 1.48 12.76 21.27
CA LEU A 251 1.54 11.31 21.07
C LEU A 251 2.94 10.75 21.38
N LEU A 252 3.98 11.32 20.77
CA LEU A 252 5.36 10.83 20.93
C LEU A 252 5.85 10.95 22.38
N ARG A 253 5.35 11.93 23.13
CA ARG A 253 5.57 12.06 24.58
C ARG A 253 5.16 10.84 25.39
N LYS A 254 4.25 10.02 24.87
CA LYS A 254 3.66 8.87 25.56
C LYS A 254 4.34 7.55 25.20
N MET A 255 5.31 7.55 24.29
CA MET A 255 6.01 6.36 23.81
C MET A 255 7.52 6.45 24.07
N PRO A 256 7.96 6.44 25.34
CA PRO A 256 9.36 6.68 25.69
C PRO A 256 10.33 5.59 25.21
N ASN A 257 9.84 4.38 24.92
CA ASN A 257 10.64 3.23 24.48
C ASN A 257 10.65 3.06 22.95
N LEU A 258 10.31 4.11 22.20
CA LEU A 258 10.25 4.04 20.74
C LEU A 258 11.66 3.92 20.14
N ILE A 259 11.86 2.84 19.37
CA ILE A 259 13.13 2.52 18.70
C ILE A 259 13.07 2.89 17.22
N ASN A 260 11.91 2.74 16.60
CA ASN A 260 11.68 3.07 15.19
C ASN A 260 10.45 3.94 15.02
N LEU A 261 10.65 5.10 14.39
CA LEU A 261 9.61 6.06 14.06
C LEU A 261 9.60 6.28 12.54
N THR A 262 8.48 5.97 11.90
CA THR A 262 8.19 6.35 10.52
C THR A 262 7.01 7.30 10.48
N VAL A 263 7.18 8.50 9.95
CA VAL A 263 6.12 9.53 9.93
C VAL A 263 5.89 10.00 8.51
N GLU A 264 4.63 9.98 8.08
CA GLU A 264 4.14 10.64 6.87
C GLU A 264 3.17 11.76 7.27
N THR A 265 3.50 13.02 6.99
CA THR A 265 2.60 14.16 7.24
C THR A 265 2.15 14.82 5.95
N LYS A 266 0.94 15.37 5.98
CA LYS A 266 0.45 16.33 4.98
C LYS A 266 0.02 17.61 5.68
N ILE A 267 0.33 18.77 5.11
CA ILE A 267 0.00 20.12 5.59
C ILE A 267 0.78 20.54 6.86
N ILE A 268 1.37 19.59 7.60
CA ILE A 268 2.13 19.87 8.83
C ILE A 268 3.57 20.27 8.53
N GLN A 269 3.97 21.46 9.00
CA GLN A 269 5.36 21.90 9.01
C GLN A 269 6.00 21.65 10.39
N ILE A 270 7.00 20.76 10.42
CA ILE A 270 7.87 20.54 11.58
C ILE A 270 9.30 20.58 11.07
N ASP A 271 10.09 21.57 11.49
CA ASP A 271 11.48 21.68 11.05
C ASP A 271 12.44 20.77 11.84
N GLY A 272 13.71 20.78 11.46
CA GLY A 272 14.75 19.97 12.08
C GLY A 272 15.07 20.38 13.52
N HIS A 273 14.77 21.61 13.95
CA HIS A 273 14.91 22.00 15.35
C HIS A 273 13.80 21.41 16.20
N MET A 274 12.55 21.53 15.74
CA MET A 274 11.39 20.96 16.42
C MET A 274 11.49 19.43 16.54
N TRP A 275 11.86 18.74 15.45
CA TRP A 275 12.07 17.29 15.49
C TRP A 275 13.19 16.90 16.46
N LYS A 276 14.32 17.63 16.45
CA LYS A 276 15.41 17.41 17.39
C LYS A 276 14.93 17.53 18.84
N ASP A 277 14.19 18.58 19.18
CA ASP A 277 13.66 18.79 20.53
C ASP A 277 12.72 17.67 20.96
N ILE A 278 11.85 17.19 20.07
CA ILE A 278 10.96 16.05 20.33
C ILE A 278 11.79 14.79 20.63
N ILE A 279 12.79 14.50 19.79
CA ILE A 279 13.58 13.28 19.89
C ILE A 279 14.46 13.29 21.14
N GLU A 280 15.20 14.37 21.39
CA GLU A 280 16.08 14.49 22.55
C GLU A 280 15.33 14.48 23.87
N LYS A 281 14.10 15.00 23.90
CA LYS A 281 13.32 15.09 25.14
C LYS A 281 12.47 13.87 25.43
N TYR A 282 11.98 13.17 24.41
CA TYR A 282 10.96 12.13 24.59
C TYR A 282 11.34 10.77 24.00
N LEU A 283 12.23 10.69 23.02
CA LEU A 283 12.51 9.46 22.25
C LEU A 283 13.99 9.07 22.36
N LEU A 284 14.46 8.89 23.59
CA LEU A 284 15.89 8.65 23.88
C LEU A 284 16.44 7.33 23.28
N GLN A 285 15.56 6.37 23.00
CA GLN A 285 15.93 5.05 22.43
C GLN A 285 15.80 5.00 20.90
N LEU A 286 15.48 6.14 20.25
CA LEU A 286 15.20 6.17 18.83
C LEU A 286 16.46 5.93 18.00
N ASN A 287 16.46 4.82 17.25
CA ASN A 287 17.56 4.41 16.39
C ASN A 287 17.25 4.60 14.90
N ILE A 288 15.97 4.47 14.52
CA ILE A 288 15.53 4.63 13.14
C ILE A 288 14.48 5.73 13.09
N PHE A 289 14.76 6.76 12.29
CA PHE A 289 13.83 7.85 12.03
C PHE A 289 13.64 7.99 10.52
N ASN A 290 12.43 7.69 10.06
CA ASN A 290 12.01 7.85 8.68
C ASN A 290 10.92 8.92 8.60
N LEU A 291 11.12 9.92 7.77
CA LEU A 291 10.22 11.06 7.64
C LEU A 291 9.85 11.27 6.18
N LYS A 292 8.58 11.60 5.95
CA LYS A 292 8.03 12.15 4.72
C LYS A 292 7.03 13.23 5.09
N MET A 293 7.22 14.46 4.63
CA MET A 293 6.31 15.58 4.88
C MET A 293 6.00 16.27 3.56
N GLU A 294 4.73 16.55 3.34
CA GLU A 294 4.21 17.33 2.20
C GLU A 294 3.46 18.55 2.76
N PHE A 295 3.84 19.78 2.43
CA PHE A 295 3.13 20.98 2.90
C PHE A 295 3.25 22.16 1.93
N GLU A 296 2.33 23.12 2.05
CA GLU A 296 2.28 24.34 1.22
C GLU A 296 3.02 25.49 1.92
N ILE A 297 3.77 26.30 1.16
CA ILE A 297 4.33 27.57 1.61
C ILE A 297 3.37 28.68 1.20
N ILE A 298 2.91 29.47 2.17
CA ILE A 298 1.91 30.53 1.96
C ILE A 298 2.57 31.88 1.58
N ASP A 299 3.84 32.07 1.94
CA ASP A 299 4.56 33.33 1.73
C ASP A 299 5.51 33.25 0.50
N TYR A 300 5.37 34.19 -0.42
CA TYR A 300 5.95 34.15 -1.77
C TYR A 300 7.29 34.87 -1.89
N ASP A 301 7.64 35.72 -0.94
CA ASP A 301 8.67 36.73 -1.17
C ASP A 301 10.08 36.12 -1.32
N ASN A 302 10.32 34.89 -0.84
CA ASN A 302 11.52 34.11 -1.20
C ASN A 302 11.43 32.59 -0.90
N ILE A 303 10.92 31.79 -1.84
CA ILE A 303 10.84 30.32 -1.72
C ILE A 303 12.22 29.69 -1.46
N GLU A 304 13.27 30.18 -2.13
CA GLU A 304 14.61 29.60 -1.99
C GLU A 304 15.17 29.79 -0.57
N GLN A 305 14.98 30.97 0.03
CA GLN A 305 15.37 31.24 1.41
C GLN A 305 14.59 30.37 2.40
N GLU A 306 13.30 30.11 2.14
CA GLU A 306 12.50 29.23 3.01
C GLU A 306 13.00 27.78 2.93
N ILE A 307 13.33 27.28 1.73
CA ILE A 307 13.96 25.95 1.57
C ILE A 307 15.32 25.92 2.29
N ASP A 308 16.13 26.99 2.19
CA ASP A 308 17.40 27.09 2.90
C ASP A 308 17.19 27.07 4.41
N ARG A 309 16.21 27.81 4.94
CA ARG A 309 15.85 27.80 6.36
C ARG A 309 15.50 26.39 6.83
N ILE A 310 14.63 25.69 6.08
CA ILE A 310 14.22 24.32 6.38
C ILE A 310 15.42 23.39 6.35
N ILE A 311 16.20 23.37 5.28
CA ILE A 311 17.36 22.48 5.15
C ILE A 311 18.43 22.78 6.21
N ASN A 312 18.68 24.05 6.52
CA ASN A 312 19.67 24.45 7.51
C ASN A 312 19.28 24.01 8.93
N SER A 313 17.98 23.89 9.24
CA SER A 313 17.53 23.31 10.53
C SER A 313 17.98 21.84 10.73
N TYR A 314 18.27 21.12 9.63
CA TYR A 314 18.82 19.76 9.64
C TYR A 314 20.35 19.70 9.46
N LYS A 315 21.04 20.84 9.31
CA LYS A 315 22.52 20.91 9.18
C LYS A 315 23.19 21.19 10.52
N ASN A 316 23.02 20.29 11.48
CA ASN A 316 23.72 20.38 12.75
C ASN A 316 24.25 19.01 13.20
N GLN A 317 25.13 19.00 14.21
CA GLN A 317 25.81 17.80 14.70
C GLN A 317 24.85 16.67 15.12
N PHE A 318 23.64 17.01 15.60
CA PHE A 318 22.63 16.01 15.96
C PHE A 318 22.21 15.19 14.74
N TRP A 319 21.86 15.85 13.63
CA TRP A 319 21.39 15.17 12.41
C TRP A 319 22.53 14.49 11.64
N ILE A 320 23.63 15.21 11.44
CA ILE A 320 24.70 14.82 10.51
C ILE A 320 25.67 13.82 11.14
N ASP A 321 26.18 14.12 12.34
CA ASP A 321 27.28 13.35 12.92
C ASP A 321 26.77 12.26 13.88
N LYS A 322 25.86 12.63 14.78
CA LYS A 322 25.35 11.72 15.82
C LYS A 322 24.43 10.65 15.22
N HIS A 323 23.40 11.06 14.49
CA HIS A 323 22.37 10.14 13.99
C HIS A 323 22.55 9.73 12.52
N LYS A 324 23.25 10.55 11.72
CA LYS A 324 23.40 10.35 10.26
C LYS A 324 22.05 10.25 9.53
N TRP A 325 21.05 10.96 10.03
CA TRP A 325 19.73 11.07 9.41
C TRP A 325 19.75 12.27 8.47
N PHE A 326 20.17 12.03 7.23
CA PHE A 326 20.15 13.03 6.18
C PHE A 326 18.75 13.26 5.66
N VAL A 327 18.48 14.48 5.20
CA VAL A 327 17.19 14.85 4.62
C VAL A 327 17.36 15.46 3.23
N ARG A 328 16.26 15.46 2.50
CA ARG A 328 16.16 15.97 1.15
C ARG A 328 14.83 16.67 0.96
N CYS A 329 14.89 17.84 0.36
CA CYS A 329 13.75 18.71 0.10
C CYS A 329 13.61 18.93 -1.40
N PHE A 330 12.42 18.66 -1.91
CA PHE A 330 11.97 19.10 -3.22
C PHE A 330 10.94 20.21 -3.04
N CYS A 331 10.93 21.18 -3.93
CA CYS A 331 9.87 22.17 -4.01
C CYS A 331 9.45 22.34 -5.46
N TYR A 332 8.15 22.54 -5.67
CA TYR A 332 7.55 22.80 -6.97
C TYR A 332 6.35 23.74 -6.81
N THR A 333 6.03 24.51 -7.83
CA THR A 333 4.89 25.44 -7.81
C THR A 333 3.72 24.93 -8.66
N GLU A 334 2.52 24.82 -8.13
CA GLU A 334 1.32 24.42 -8.86
C GLU A 334 0.18 25.39 -8.56
N ASN A 335 -0.43 25.98 -9.58
CA ASN A 335 -1.49 26.99 -9.45
C ASN A 335 -1.11 28.14 -8.50
N GLU A 336 0.07 28.72 -8.73
CA GLU A 336 0.68 29.77 -7.89
C GLU A 336 1.05 29.33 -6.48
N ARG A 337 0.76 28.10 -6.04
CA ARG A 337 1.09 27.61 -4.71
C ARG A 337 2.37 26.80 -4.71
N SER A 338 3.24 27.02 -3.73
CA SER A 338 4.50 26.28 -3.62
C SER A 338 4.37 25.12 -2.65
N PHE A 339 4.66 23.91 -3.12
CA PHE A 339 4.59 22.70 -2.33
C PHE A 339 5.99 22.21 -2.00
N ILE A 340 6.22 21.85 -0.75
CA ILE A 340 7.44 21.22 -0.27
C ILE A 340 7.19 19.73 -0.07
N HIS A 341 8.14 18.91 -0.52
CA HIS A 341 8.25 17.51 -0.17
C HIS A 341 9.60 17.25 0.51
N LEU A 342 9.57 17.03 1.82
CA LEU A 342 10.76 16.82 2.67
C LEU A 342 10.77 15.37 3.17
N HIS A 343 11.90 14.67 3.06
CA HIS A 343 12.03 13.29 3.54
C HIS A 343 13.45 12.94 3.98
N THR A 344 13.57 11.89 4.80
CA THR A 344 14.84 11.30 5.22
C THR A 344 15.44 10.38 4.14
N LEU A 345 16.75 10.16 4.23
CA LEU A 345 17.50 9.26 3.36
C LEU A 345 18.02 8.02 4.12
N PRO A 346 17.99 6.82 3.51
CA PRO A 346 17.38 6.51 2.20
C PRO A 346 15.85 6.64 2.22
N TYR A 347 15.24 6.88 1.06
CA TYR A 347 13.78 6.95 0.96
C TYR A 347 13.16 5.56 1.10
N VAL A 348 12.34 5.36 2.15
CA VAL A 348 11.76 4.04 2.49
C VAL A 348 10.26 3.90 2.16
N PHE A 349 9.64 4.96 1.64
CA PHE A 349 8.21 4.97 1.35
C PHE A 349 7.93 4.40 -0.05
N GLN A 350 6.77 3.78 -0.22
CA GLN A 350 6.38 3.18 -1.49
C GLN A 350 5.83 4.19 -2.50
N ASN A 351 5.35 5.34 -2.03
CA ASN A 351 4.59 6.29 -2.84
C ASN A 351 5.35 7.60 -2.96
N PHE A 352 5.70 7.98 -4.19
CA PHE A 352 6.39 9.22 -4.50
C PHE A 352 5.58 10.05 -5.49
N SER A 353 5.42 11.34 -5.22
CA SER A 353 4.84 12.29 -6.18
C SER A 353 5.92 13.29 -6.59
N ILE A 354 6.13 13.42 -7.89
CA ILE A 354 7.03 14.42 -8.47
C ILE A 354 6.25 15.26 -9.48
N ASN A 355 6.33 16.57 -9.31
CA ASN A 355 5.83 17.53 -10.28
C ASN A 355 7.01 18.39 -10.73
N ILE A 356 7.35 18.33 -12.01
CA ILE A 356 8.46 19.08 -12.59
C ILE A 356 7.88 20.30 -13.29
N ASN A 357 8.30 21.48 -12.84
CA ASN A 357 7.96 22.76 -13.44
C ASN A 357 9.14 23.73 -13.35
N GLU A 358 9.04 24.89 -14.00
CA GLU A 358 10.10 25.90 -14.10
C GLU A 358 10.67 26.33 -12.73
N ASN A 359 9.87 26.21 -11.67
CA ASN A 359 10.24 26.56 -10.30
C ASN A 359 10.66 25.34 -9.46
N PHE A 360 11.03 24.23 -10.09
CA PHE A 360 11.48 23.04 -9.38
C PHE A 360 12.81 23.29 -8.69
N LEU A 361 12.81 23.22 -7.35
CA LEU A 361 14.00 23.41 -6.52
C LEU A 361 14.32 22.15 -5.73
N PHE A 362 15.62 21.91 -5.52
CA PHE A 362 16.14 20.74 -4.85
C PHE A 362 17.29 21.08 -3.92
N LYS A 363 17.21 20.66 -2.65
CA LYS A 363 18.30 20.79 -1.67
C LYS A 363 18.38 19.54 -0.78
N SER A 364 19.59 19.19 -0.32
CA SER A 364 19.83 18.05 0.58
C SER A 364 20.93 18.35 1.59
N THR A 365 20.90 17.68 2.73
CA THR A 365 21.98 17.71 3.72
C THR A 365 23.09 16.68 3.48
N SER A 366 22.87 15.72 2.58
CA SER A 366 23.88 14.73 2.19
C SER A 366 24.87 15.31 1.17
N GLN A 367 26.17 15.18 1.45
CA GLN A 367 27.22 15.64 0.53
C GLN A 367 27.47 14.68 -0.65
N GLN A 368 27.05 13.41 -0.51
CA GLN A 368 27.29 12.35 -1.50
C GLN A 368 26.29 12.38 -2.67
N ASP A 369 25.21 13.15 -2.55
CA ASP A 369 24.06 13.15 -3.47
C ASP A 369 24.20 14.10 -4.68
N LYS A 370 25.40 14.58 -5.00
CA LYS A 370 25.54 15.63 -6.02
C LYS A 370 25.16 15.19 -7.45
N HIS A 371 25.07 13.88 -7.75
CA HIS A 371 24.92 13.43 -9.13
C HIS A 371 23.94 12.28 -9.41
N TYR A 372 23.57 11.43 -8.44
CA TYR A 372 22.67 10.29 -8.67
C TYR A 372 21.77 10.00 -7.46
N LEU A 373 20.46 10.03 -7.66
CA LEU A 373 19.44 9.84 -6.62
C LEU A 373 18.62 8.57 -6.92
N THR A 374 18.76 7.53 -6.10
CA THR A 374 18.03 6.27 -6.31
C THR A 374 16.88 6.11 -5.31
N TYR A 375 15.69 5.77 -5.82
CA TYR A 375 14.46 5.60 -5.05
C TYR A 375 13.94 4.16 -5.15
N ASN A 376 14.75 3.21 -4.68
CA ASN A 376 14.50 1.77 -4.88
C ASN A 376 13.24 1.23 -4.17
N TYR A 377 12.74 1.92 -3.14
CA TYR A 377 11.53 1.51 -2.43
C TYR A 377 10.23 1.99 -3.08
N VAL A 378 10.31 2.93 -4.02
CA VAL A 378 9.14 3.52 -4.68
C VAL A 378 8.56 2.50 -5.66
N GLN A 379 7.29 2.17 -5.43
CA GLN A 379 6.49 1.28 -6.27
C GLN A 379 5.33 2.02 -6.93
N ASP A 380 4.83 3.09 -6.30
CA ASP A 380 3.79 3.97 -6.82
C ASP A 380 4.39 5.36 -7.09
N LEU A 381 4.50 5.70 -8.37
CA LEU A 381 5.02 6.97 -8.84
C LEU A 381 3.89 7.78 -9.46
N LYS A 382 3.61 8.95 -8.90
CA LYS A 382 2.83 9.98 -9.57
C LYS A 382 3.78 11.00 -10.19
N TYR A 383 3.69 11.16 -11.50
CA TYR A 383 4.51 12.07 -12.27
C TYR A 383 3.63 13.03 -13.05
N SER A 384 3.96 14.32 -12.98
CA SER A 384 3.43 15.36 -13.85
C SER A 384 4.55 16.32 -14.23
N SER A 385 4.43 16.91 -15.41
CA SER A 385 5.31 17.99 -15.84
C SER A 385 4.52 19.03 -16.61
N THR A 386 4.90 20.30 -16.45
CA THR A 386 4.32 21.43 -17.18
C THR A 386 5.36 22.19 -18.00
N THR A 387 6.61 21.72 -18.06
CA THR A 387 7.69 22.46 -18.72
C THR A 387 7.89 22.04 -20.16
N SER A 388 8.03 23.04 -21.04
CA SER A 388 8.52 22.88 -22.41
C SER A 388 10.05 22.96 -22.52
N GLU A 389 10.73 23.45 -21.48
CA GLU A 389 12.18 23.70 -21.49
C GLU A 389 13.00 22.68 -20.69
N HIS A 390 14.29 22.56 -21.05
CA HIS A 390 15.25 21.67 -20.41
C HIS A 390 15.64 22.16 -19.00
N ILE A 391 14.86 21.78 -17.99
CA ILE A 391 15.27 21.97 -16.59
C ILE A 391 16.42 21.02 -16.28
N TYR A 392 17.47 21.56 -15.64
CA TYR A 392 18.53 20.73 -15.08
C TYR A 392 18.00 19.99 -13.85
N LEU A 393 17.49 18.78 -14.07
CA LEU A 393 17.08 17.89 -13.00
C LEU A 393 18.28 17.08 -12.49
N PRO A 394 18.35 16.80 -11.18
CA PRO A 394 19.27 15.77 -10.71
C PRO A 394 18.90 14.42 -11.35
N ASN A 395 19.88 13.53 -11.57
CA ASN A 395 19.60 12.19 -12.08
C ASN A 395 18.86 11.38 -11.02
N ILE A 396 17.54 11.45 -11.04
CA ILE A 396 16.64 10.67 -10.20
C ILE A 396 16.31 9.37 -10.94
N LEU A 397 16.38 8.24 -10.23
CA LEU A 397 16.08 6.92 -10.76
C LEU A 397 15.10 6.17 -9.85
N PHE A 398 13.98 5.74 -10.43
CA PHE A 398 12.98 4.88 -9.79
C PHE A 398 13.01 3.49 -10.47
N SER A 399 13.75 2.54 -9.91
CA SER A 399 13.97 1.23 -10.54
C SER A 399 12.80 0.25 -10.40
N ASN A 400 11.94 0.45 -9.41
CA ASN A 400 10.95 -0.53 -8.96
C ASN A 400 9.50 -0.06 -9.11
N VAL A 401 9.25 0.92 -9.98
CA VAL A 401 7.90 1.43 -10.26
C VAL A 401 7.02 0.31 -10.82
N ARG A 402 5.95 0.01 -10.08
CA ARG A 402 4.91 -0.94 -10.49
C ARG A 402 3.64 -0.23 -10.92
N HIS A 403 3.35 0.91 -10.30
CA HIS A 403 2.17 1.72 -10.54
C HIS A 403 2.66 3.11 -10.96
N LEU A 404 2.24 3.56 -12.14
CA LEU A 404 2.56 4.90 -12.65
C LEU A 404 1.27 5.68 -12.87
N THR A 405 1.15 6.84 -12.23
CA THR A 405 0.15 7.86 -12.57
C THR A 405 0.83 8.96 -13.36
N LEU A 406 0.39 9.19 -14.59
CA LEU A 406 1.00 10.10 -15.55
C LEU A 406 -0.02 11.11 -16.07
N THR A 407 0.37 12.38 -16.15
CA THR A 407 -0.37 13.39 -16.93
C THR A 407 0.19 13.47 -18.35
N LEU A 408 -0.68 13.48 -19.36
CA LEU A 408 -0.31 13.71 -20.77
C LEU A 408 -0.66 15.14 -21.22
N PRO A 409 0.15 15.76 -22.11
CA PRO A 409 1.45 15.25 -22.60
C PRO A 409 2.50 15.19 -21.48
N HIS A 410 3.49 14.32 -21.64
CA HIS A 410 4.62 14.20 -20.73
C HIS A 410 5.94 14.55 -21.43
N ASP A 411 6.93 14.97 -20.66
CA ASP A 411 8.24 15.34 -21.20
C ASP A 411 9.23 14.15 -21.25
N ASP A 412 10.39 14.38 -21.86
CA ASP A 412 11.46 13.38 -21.96
C ASP A 412 12.10 13.02 -20.60
N HIS A 413 11.92 13.83 -19.55
CA HIS A 413 12.42 13.56 -18.20
C HIS A 413 11.85 12.26 -17.64
N LEU A 414 10.62 11.86 -17.99
CA LEU A 414 10.07 10.57 -17.52
C LEU A 414 10.99 9.40 -17.87
N ARG A 415 11.63 9.41 -19.04
CA ARG A 415 12.54 8.33 -19.47
C ARG A 415 13.83 8.30 -18.65
N PHE A 416 14.27 9.44 -18.11
CA PHE A 416 15.41 9.47 -17.20
C PHE A 416 15.02 8.97 -15.81
N LEU A 417 13.80 9.31 -15.35
CA LEU A 417 13.26 8.86 -14.06
C LEU A 417 13.00 7.35 -14.03
N VAL A 418 12.43 6.82 -15.11
CA VAL A 418 12.09 5.40 -15.26
C VAL A 418 12.60 4.91 -16.62
N PRO A 419 13.89 4.52 -16.71
CA PRO A 419 14.50 4.12 -17.98
C PRO A 419 13.89 2.87 -18.61
N ARG A 420 13.25 2.02 -17.80
CA ARG A 420 12.59 0.78 -18.25
C ARG A 420 11.33 0.54 -17.44
N PHE A 421 10.19 0.35 -18.13
CA PHE A 421 8.91 0.01 -17.52
C PHE A 421 8.72 -1.51 -17.34
N ASN A 422 9.81 -2.27 -17.16
CA ASN A 422 9.77 -3.73 -17.02
C ASN A 422 8.95 -4.18 -15.80
N ASN A 423 8.90 -3.36 -14.74
CA ASN A 423 8.16 -3.66 -13.52
C ASN A 423 6.73 -3.09 -13.52
N LEU A 424 6.36 -2.32 -14.55
CA LEU A 424 5.09 -1.60 -14.59
C LEU A 424 3.94 -2.57 -14.82
N ILE A 425 3.04 -2.66 -13.84
CA ILE A 425 1.86 -3.52 -13.80
C ILE A 425 0.58 -2.70 -13.99
N PHE A 426 0.58 -1.45 -13.53
CA PHE A 426 -0.57 -0.55 -13.55
C PHE A 426 -0.18 0.83 -14.08
N LEU A 427 -0.96 1.35 -15.04
CA LEU A 427 -0.78 2.67 -15.61
C LEU A 427 -2.09 3.46 -15.51
N GLU A 428 -2.06 4.60 -14.81
CA GLU A 428 -3.14 5.58 -14.75
C GLU A 428 -2.75 6.82 -15.55
N ILE A 429 -3.62 7.25 -16.47
CA ILE A 429 -3.38 8.38 -17.37
C ILE A 429 -4.39 9.48 -17.08
N ARG A 430 -3.89 10.70 -16.92
CA ARG A 430 -4.68 11.92 -16.80
C ARG A 430 -4.44 12.77 -18.04
N MET A 431 -5.48 13.04 -18.81
CA MET A 431 -5.37 13.93 -19.97
C MET A 431 -5.65 15.37 -19.53
N SER A 432 -4.72 16.29 -19.82
CA SER A 432 -4.81 17.69 -19.42
C SER A 432 -5.78 18.49 -20.30
N THR A 433 -5.69 18.35 -21.63
CA THR A 433 -6.62 18.94 -22.61
C THR A 433 -6.74 18.03 -23.85
N TRP A 434 -7.83 18.15 -24.61
CA TRP A 434 -8.02 17.39 -25.86
C TRP A 434 -7.37 18.05 -27.09
N GLU A 435 -6.67 19.17 -26.88
CA GLU A 435 -6.14 20.00 -27.98
C GLU A 435 -4.97 19.33 -28.73
N HIS A 436 -4.32 18.33 -28.12
CA HIS A 436 -3.16 17.62 -28.68
C HIS A 436 -3.32 16.10 -28.72
N TYR A 437 -4.55 15.65 -28.96
CA TYR A 437 -4.93 14.23 -28.90
C TYR A 437 -4.00 13.28 -29.67
N ASP A 438 -3.62 13.63 -30.90
CA ASP A 438 -2.77 12.76 -31.73
C ASP A 438 -1.37 12.57 -31.13
N ASN A 439 -0.77 13.64 -30.59
CA ASN A 439 0.55 13.57 -29.95
C ASN A 439 0.50 12.79 -28.64
N ASP A 440 -0.55 12.99 -27.84
CA ASP A 440 -0.76 12.27 -26.59
C ASP A 440 -0.94 10.76 -26.82
N LEU A 441 -1.64 10.38 -27.89
CA LEU A 441 -1.77 8.99 -28.30
C LEU A 441 -0.44 8.37 -28.74
N ILE A 442 0.40 9.10 -29.47
CA ILE A 442 1.73 8.62 -29.87
C ILE A 442 2.61 8.39 -28.64
N GLN A 443 2.59 9.32 -27.69
CA GLN A 443 3.30 9.21 -26.42
C GLN A 443 2.83 8.00 -25.61
N LEU A 444 1.51 7.82 -25.52
CA LEU A 444 0.91 6.67 -24.85
C LEU A 444 1.32 5.36 -25.51
N GLN A 445 1.20 5.24 -26.84
CA GLN A 445 1.60 4.03 -27.55
C GLN A 445 3.06 3.67 -27.26
N THR A 446 3.94 4.69 -27.26
CA THR A 446 5.37 4.50 -26.94
C THR A 446 5.57 3.96 -25.52
N LEU A 447 4.81 4.42 -24.53
CA LEU A 447 4.87 3.91 -23.15
C LEU A 447 4.39 2.46 -23.05
N LEU A 448 3.31 2.13 -23.74
CA LEU A 448 2.74 0.77 -23.75
C LEU A 448 3.69 -0.24 -24.41
N ASP A 449 4.39 0.17 -25.47
CA ASP A 449 5.39 -0.66 -26.15
C ASP A 449 6.60 -0.95 -25.24
N GLN A 450 6.92 -0.05 -24.31
CA GLN A 450 8.01 -0.20 -23.34
C GLN A 450 7.60 -0.90 -22.03
N ALA A 451 6.31 -1.19 -21.84
CA ALA A 451 5.76 -1.80 -20.62
C ALA A 451 5.26 -3.23 -20.90
N PRO A 452 6.16 -4.22 -21.04
CA PRO A 452 5.80 -5.59 -21.42
C PRO A 452 4.84 -6.24 -20.41
N ASN A 453 5.01 -5.92 -19.12
CA ASN A 453 4.29 -6.52 -18.01
C ASN A 453 3.07 -5.69 -17.53
N LEU A 454 2.59 -4.75 -18.34
CA LEU A 454 1.41 -3.96 -17.99
C LEU A 454 0.15 -4.84 -18.00
N TYR A 455 -0.58 -4.92 -16.89
CA TYR A 455 -1.82 -5.67 -16.77
C TYR A 455 -3.06 -4.78 -16.75
N TYR A 456 -2.92 -3.56 -16.22
CA TYR A 456 -4.02 -2.64 -16.00
C TYR A 456 -3.73 -1.27 -16.58
N LEU A 457 -4.68 -0.76 -17.34
CA LEU A 457 -4.68 0.59 -17.87
C LEU A 457 -5.95 1.31 -17.44
N LYS A 458 -5.81 2.52 -16.90
CA LYS A 458 -6.90 3.37 -16.43
C LYS A 458 -6.75 4.78 -16.98
N PHE A 459 -7.86 5.35 -17.45
CA PHE A 459 -7.93 6.72 -17.93
C PHE A 459 -8.79 7.59 -17.02
N HIS A 460 -8.34 8.82 -16.83
CA HIS A 460 -9.11 9.93 -16.29
C HIS A 460 -9.23 11.00 -17.37
N SER A 461 -10.43 11.17 -17.93
CA SER A 461 -10.77 12.32 -18.75
C SER A 461 -11.28 13.44 -17.84
N TRP A 462 -10.71 14.65 -17.95
CA TRP A 462 -11.38 15.85 -17.47
C TRP A 462 -12.59 16.11 -18.38
N LEU A 463 -13.78 15.63 -18.01
CA LEU A 463 -15.05 16.01 -18.63
C LEU A 463 -15.51 17.38 -18.10
N SER A 464 -14.65 18.40 -18.15
CA SER A 464 -14.99 19.76 -17.70
C SER A 464 -15.60 20.63 -18.81
N GLY A 465 -16.22 20.04 -19.83
CA GLY A 465 -16.81 20.78 -20.96
C GLY A 465 -18.07 20.21 -21.60
N VAL A 466 -18.48 18.97 -21.32
CA VAL A 466 -19.71 18.40 -21.90
C VAL A 466 -20.86 18.59 -20.90
N SER A 467 -21.84 19.40 -21.31
CA SER A 467 -23.03 19.78 -20.54
C SER A 467 -23.73 18.57 -19.89
N LYS A 468 -23.83 18.60 -18.55
CA LYS A 468 -24.83 18.06 -17.59
C LYS A 468 -25.86 16.96 -17.95
N ALA A 469 -25.81 16.28 -19.09
CA ALA A 469 -26.64 15.13 -19.39
C ALA A 469 -25.75 13.88 -19.36
N GLU A 470 -25.97 13.04 -18.33
CA GLU A 470 -25.39 11.71 -18.15
C GLU A 470 -23.91 11.62 -17.72
N ASN A 471 -23.55 12.30 -16.63
CA ASN A 471 -22.33 11.98 -15.89
C ASN A 471 -22.47 10.67 -15.11
N LYS A 472 -22.14 9.54 -15.75
CA LYS A 472 -21.64 8.34 -15.05
C LYS A 472 -20.12 8.32 -15.21
N ASN A 473 -19.38 8.39 -14.10
CA ASN A 473 -17.96 8.07 -14.05
C ASN A 473 -17.74 6.66 -14.62
N LYS A 474 -17.42 6.54 -15.91
CA LYS A 474 -17.16 5.25 -16.56
C LYS A 474 -15.72 4.85 -16.29
N LYS A 475 -15.53 3.89 -15.38
CA LYS A 475 -14.27 3.20 -15.15
C LYS A 475 -14.09 2.18 -16.27
N VAL A 476 -13.15 2.41 -17.19
CA VAL A 476 -12.73 1.39 -18.15
C VAL A 476 -11.44 0.77 -17.63
N ILE A 477 -11.48 -0.52 -17.30
CA ILE A 477 -10.30 -1.33 -16.98
C ILE A 477 -10.04 -2.22 -18.19
N ILE A 478 -8.88 -2.07 -18.83
CA ILE A 478 -8.48 -2.90 -19.96
C ILE A 478 -7.42 -3.90 -19.49
N ASN A 479 -7.69 -5.19 -19.68
CA ASN A 479 -6.72 -6.28 -19.48
C ASN A 479 -6.06 -6.63 -20.84
N LYS A 480 -4.75 -6.87 -20.85
CA LYS A 480 -3.86 -6.87 -22.03
C LYS A 480 -4.01 -8.08 -22.98
N ASN A 481 -5.23 -8.56 -23.21
CA ASN A 481 -5.58 -9.49 -24.29
C ASN A 481 -6.40 -8.87 -25.43
N LEU A 482 -6.67 -7.55 -25.40
CA LEU A 482 -7.27 -6.82 -26.52
C LEU A 482 -6.26 -5.80 -27.07
N LYS A 483 -5.84 -6.01 -28.33
CA LYS A 483 -4.98 -5.08 -29.06
C LYS A 483 -5.63 -3.68 -29.08
N LEU A 484 -4.86 -2.65 -28.76
CA LEU A 484 -5.25 -1.23 -28.68
C LEU A 484 -6.11 -0.73 -29.87
N LYS A 485 -5.98 -1.33 -31.06
CA LYS A 485 -6.84 -1.06 -32.23
C LYS A 485 -8.33 -1.20 -31.93
N PHE A 486 -8.73 -2.09 -31.01
CA PHE A 486 -10.13 -2.31 -30.62
C PHE A 486 -10.65 -1.22 -29.67
N PHE A 487 -9.77 -0.51 -28.96
CA PHE A 487 -10.17 0.58 -28.06
C PHE A 487 -10.29 1.92 -28.78
N ILE A 488 -9.47 2.15 -29.81
CA ILE A 488 -9.62 3.30 -30.72
C ILE A 488 -11.00 3.25 -31.39
N SER A 489 -11.49 2.08 -31.83
CA SER A 489 -12.85 1.99 -32.39
C SER A 489 -13.95 2.28 -31.37
N ILE A 490 -13.79 1.83 -30.11
CA ILE A 490 -14.76 2.10 -29.04
C ILE A 490 -14.81 3.61 -28.71
N LEU A 491 -13.68 4.31 -28.66
CA LEU A 491 -13.66 5.76 -28.44
C LEU A 491 -14.21 6.54 -29.65
N TYR A 492 -14.06 6.03 -30.87
CA TYR A 492 -14.68 6.62 -32.07
C TYR A 492 -16.20 6.40 -32.12
N ASP A 493 -16.73 5.30 -31.59
CA ASP A 493 -18.18 5.00 -31.55
C ASP A 493 -18.93 5.75 -30.42
N PHE A 494 -18.22 6.46 -29.54
CA PHE A 494 -18.79 7.22 -28.41
C PHE A 494 -18.80 8.76 -28.61
N ASN A 495 -18.36 9.24 -29.78
CA ASN A 495 -18.61 10.60 -30.29
C ASN A 495 -19.68 10.54 -31.39
#